data_AF-A0AAN8AGR5-F1
#
_entry.id   AF-A0AAN8AGR5-F1
#
_cell.length_a   1.000
_cell.length_b   1.000
_cell.length_c   1.000
_cell.angle_alpha   90.00
_cell.angle_beta   90.00
_cell.angle_gamma   90.00
#
_symmetry.space_group_name_H-M   'P 1'
#
loop_
_entity.id
_entity.type
_entity.pdbx_description
1 polymer ?
#
loop_
_entity_poly.entity_id
_entity_poly.type
_entity_poly.pdbx_seq_one_letter_code
_entity_poly.pdbx_strand_id
1 'polypeptide(L)'
;MKALNSRPCTVGRNPFIHELKFTMTEKIKIGLMSVTVFPVRLLLVSFFMLLAWPFAFTASMGRSDYVIEPQSWWRRFVDLCLRAIMRAMWFCGGFHWIKVKGERAAPSEVPILTVAPHSSYFDAIPVTMNMCSIVTKLESRSIPVWGTLISYIRPVFVFRSDQDSRRKTVEEIKRRANSGGEWPQIMIFPEGTCTNRSGLILFKAGAFIPGLPVQPVVLRYPNKLDTITWTWQGPGAFKLLWLTLCQLHNPMDIEYLPIYTPSEEERENPALFASNVRKLMAKALEMPLTDLSFDDREISLSHGPLRICDYSSLLQFHQLVCRLGLRAGRSDTLLQDQASRARELQGERLSLQDFSQFLNLPVTHTLTQVHSLFDQCGDGLIDIRHFVIALSTVHRPSQSMETLKLAFKMFESEENGYVLEEDLAAMLEIMLGVREVELSGLFSALGGPDTAKITYAELHHFIEQHPHFVQDYLDFENHPRKCSQPKSCNGLSHSKDD
;
A
#
# COMPACT_ATOMS: atom_id res chain seq x y z
N MET A 1 17.38 10.24 -12.74
CA MET A 1 16.02 10.56 -13.27
C MET A 1 15.59 11.90 -12.71
N LYS A 2 15.11 12.85 -13.52
CA LYS A 2 14.62 14.15 -13.03
C LYS A 2 13.32 13.94 -12.24
N ALA A 3 13.26 14.43 -11.01
CA ALA A 3 11.98 14.67 -10.36
C ALA A 3 11.33 15.86 -11.09
N LEU A 4 10.20 15.64 -11.76
CA LEU A 4 9.42 16.73 -12.32
C LEU A 4 9.03 17.66 -11.16
N ASN A 5 9.05 18.99 -11.37
CA ASN A 5 8.58 20.01 -10.43
C ASN A 5 7.04 19.95 -10.23
N SER A 6 6.49 18.76 -9.98
CA SER A 6 5.14 18.55 -9.53
C SER A 6 5.18 18.37 -8.02
N ARG A 7 4.61 19.38 -7.32
CA ARG A 7 4.26 19.48 -5.89
C ARG A 7 5.12 18.62 -4.96
N PRO A 8 5.82 19.20 -3.95
CA PRO A 8 6.55 18.39 -2.99
C PRO A 8 5.62 17.27 -2.54
N CYS A 9 5.94 16.04 -2.93
CA CYS A 9 5.31 14.88 -2.38
C CYS A 9 5.71 15.04 -0.93
N THR A 10 4.80 15.55 -0.09
CA THR A 10 5.02 15.58 1.35
C THR A 10 4.97 14.12 1.70
N VAL A 11 6.08 13.41 1.48
CA VAL A 11 6.26 12.02 1.83
C VAL A 11 6.32 12.05 3.34
N GLY A 12 5.13 12.13 3.94
CA GLY A 12 4.91 11.76 5.30
C GLY A 12 5.30 10.30 5.47
N ARG A 13 5.27 9.86 6.72
CA ARG A 13 5.53 8.47 7.12
C ARG A 13 4.87 7.48 6.14
N ASN A 14 5.64 6.56 5.56
CA ASN A 14 5.13 5.55 4.61
C ASN A 14 3.87 4.86 5.18
N PRO A 15 2.71 4.90 4.49
CA PRO A 15 1.44 4.42 5.03
C PRO A 15 1.38 2.90 5.21
N PHE A 16 2.32 2.15 4.60
CA PHE A 16 2.38 0.70 4.66
C PHE A 16 3.34 0.17 5.73
N ILE A 17 3.98 1.07 6.49
CA ILE A 17 4.93 0.71 7.56
C ILE A 17 4.35 1.12 8.90
N HIS A 18 4.34 0.19 9.85
CA HIS A 18 3.96 0.45 11.24
C HIS A 18 4.98 -0.15 12.19
N GLU A 19 5.64 0.71 12.96
CA GLU A 19 6.61 0.29 13.97
C GLU A 19 6.08 0.59 15.37
N LEU A 20 6.03 -0.46 16.19
CA LEU A 20 5.73 -0.35 17.61
C LEU A 20 7.02 -0.24 18.41
N LYS A 21 7.23 0.93 19.01
CA LYS A 21 8.30 1.16 19.99
C LYS A 21 7.67 1.28 21.36
N PHE A 22 8.14 0.44 22.29
CA PHE A 22 7.62 0.40 23.66
C PHE A 22 8.65 0.97 24.62
N THR A 23 8.21 1.88 25.48
CA THR A 23 8.93 2.29 26.68
C THR A 23 9.04 1.12 27.67
N MET A 24 9.96 1.19 28.64
CA MET A 24 10.09 0.15 29.66
C MET A 24 8.80 -0.01 30.49
N THR A 25 8.12 1.10 30.80
CA THR A 25 6.83 1.09 31.51
C THR A 25 5.75 0.37 30.70
N GLU A 26 5.68 0.61 29.39
CA GLU A 26 4.74 -0.11 28.52
C GLU A 26 5.06 -1.60 28.43
N LYS A 27 6.34 -1.98 28.35
CA LYS A 27 6.76 -3.40 28.37
C LYS A 27 6.34 -4.09 29.66
N ILE A 28 6.56 -3.46 30.82
CA ILE A 28 6.15 -4.00 32.12
C ILE A 28 4.63 -4.15 32.18
N LYS A 29 3.90 -3.11 31.76
CA LYS A 29 2.43 -3.14 31.70
C LYS A 29 1.92 -4.25 30.79
N ILE A 30 2.47 -4.37 29.58
CA ILE A 30 2.11 -5.44 28.63
C ILE A 30 2.42 -6.80 29.24
N GLY A 31 3.57 -6.97 29.90
CA GLY A 31 3.94 -8.20 30.59
C GLY A 31 2.91 -8.60 31.65
N LEU A 32 2.52 -7.66 32.52
CA LEU A 32 1.48 -7.90 33.54
C LEU A 32 0.12 -8.24 32.92
N MET A 33 -0.31 -7.48 31.91
CA MET A 33 -1.60 -7.68 31.24
C MET A 33 -1.65 -8.99 30.46
N SER A 34 -0.50 -9.48 29.99
CA SER A 34 -0.39 -10.75 29.27
C SER A 34 -0.69 -11.96 30.15
N VAL A 35 -0.40 -11.87 31.44
CA VAL A 35 -0.66 -12.95 32.42
C VAL A 35 -2.04 -12.82 33.05
N THR A 36 -2.56 -11.59 33.18
CA THR A 36 -3.80 -11.32 33.92
C THR A 36 -5.03 -11.15 33.01
N VAL A 37 -5.05 -10.10 32.20
CA VAL A 37 -6.23 -9.69 31.41
C VAL A 37 -6.35 -10.47 30.11
N PHE A 38 -5.23 -10.69 29.43
CA PHE A 38 -5.20 -11.32 28.11
C PHE A 38 -5.81 -12.73 28.09
N PRO A 39 -5.46 -13.67 29.00
CA PRO A 39 -6.01 -15.02 28.95
C PRO A 39 -7.53 -15.02 29.16
N VAL A 40 -8.01 -14.23 30.12
CA VAL A 40 -9.45 -14.09 30.40
C VAL A 40 -10.20 -13.55 29.18
N ARG A 41 -9.67 -12.49 28.55
CA ARG A 41 -10.30 -11.91 27.36
C ARG A 41 -10.26 -12.83 26.16
N LEU A 42 -9.14 -13.53 25.94
CA LEU A 42 -9.03 -14.48 24.85
C LEU A 42 -10.05 -15.61 25.00
N LEU A 43 -10.26 -16.11 26.22
CA LEU A 43 -11.27 -17.13 26.51
C LEU A 43 -12.68 -16.59 26.26
N LEU A 44 -13.00 -15.38 26.74
CA LEU A 44 -14.32 -14.77 26.55
C LEU A 44 -14.62 -14.48 25.07
N VAL A 45 -13.66 -13.89 24.35
CA VAL A 45 -13.79 -13.62 22.90
C VAL A 45 -13.96 -14.94 22.14
N SER A 46 -13.17 -15.97 22.44
CA SER A 46 -13.31 -17.29 21.81
C SER A 46 -14.65 -17.95 22.13
N PHE A 47 -15.14 -17.81 23.37
CA PHE A 47 -16.46 -18.32 23.77
C PHE A 47 -17.58 -17.66 22.96
N PHE A 48 -17.62 -16.33 22.89
CA PHE A 48 -18.66 -15.64 22.11
C PHE A 48 -18.55 -15.90 20.60
N MET A 49 -17.33 -16.07 20.09
CA MET A 49 -17.08 -16.51 18.72
C MET A 49 -17.71 -17.87 18.41
N LEU A 50 -17.46 -18.86 19.28
CA LEU A 50 -18.04 -20.20 19.16
C LEU A 50 -19.55 -20.20 19.39
N LEU A 51 -20.05 -19.31 20.25
CA LEU A 51 -21.49 -19.13 20.48
C LEU A 51 -22.19 -18.52 19.27
N ALA A 52 -21.57 -17.58 18.56
CA ALA A 52 -22.14 -16.96 17.36
C ALA A 52 -22.23 -17.94 16.18
N TRP A 53 -21.29 -18.87 16.09
CA TRP A 53 -21.16 -19.81 14.99
C TRP A 53 -22.41 -20.63 14.67
N PRO A 54 -23.09 -21.33 15.60
CA PRO A 54 -24.28 -22.11 15.29
C PRO A 54 -25.43 -21.24 14.77
N PHE A 55 -25.59 -20.01 15.28
CA PHE A 55 -26.60 -19.08 14.77
C PHE A 55 -26.30 -18.65 13.33
N ALA A 56 -25.04 -18.30 13.05
CA ALA A 56 -24.61 -17.93 11.71
C ALA A 56 -24.70 -19.11 10.72
N PHE A 57 -24.33 -20.33 11.16
CA PHE A 57 -24.40 -21.54 10.35
C PHE A 57 -25.85 -21.87 9.98
N THR A 58 -26.73 -21.99 10.98
CA THR A 58 -28.15 -22.30 10.78
C THR A 58 -28.84 -21.25 9.91
N ALA A 59 -28.54 -19.97 10.10
CA ALA A 59 -29.11 -18.91 9.29
C ALA A 59 -28.46 -18.77 7.90
N SER A 60 -27.29 -19.36 7.67
CA SER A 60 -26.69 -19.46 6.33
C SER A 60 -27.18 -20.67 5.54
N MET A 61 -27.67 -21.73 6.20
CA MET A 61 -28.22 -22.90 5.52
C MET A 61 -29.43 -22.52 4.64
N GLY A 62 -29.39 -23.01 3.39
CA GLY A 62 -30.46 -22.79 2.42
C GLY A 62 -30.55 -21.37 1.85
N ARG A 63 -29.55 -20.51 2.08
CA ARG A 63 -29.47 -19.20 1.42
C ARG A 63 -28.85 -19.34 0.03
N SER A 64 -29.49 -18.74 -0.98
CA SER A 64 -28.89 -18.50 -2.28
C SER A 64 -27.88 -17.36 -2.20
N ASP A 65 -26.76 -17.51 -2.90
CA ASP A 65 -25.76 -16.45 -3.07
C ASP A 65 -26.24 -15.35 -4.05
N TYR A 66 -27.27 -15.64 -4.85
CA TYR A 66 -27.73 -14.79 -5.96
C TYR A 66 -29.09 -14.15 -5.75
N VAL A 67 -29.94 -14.74 -4.89
CA VAL A 67 -31.32 -14.31 -4.65
C VAL A 67 -31.52 -14.02 -3.17
N ILE A 68 -32.19 -12.91 -2.85
CA ILE A 68 -32.59 -12.64 -1.47
C ILE A 68 -33.89 -13.37 -1.20
N GLU A 69 -33.89 -14.27 -0.22
CA GLU A 69 -35.15 -14.78 0.31
C GLU A 69 -35.82 -13.72 1.21
N PRO A 70 -37.17 -13.64 1.21
CA PRO A 70 -37.89 -12.77 2.13
C PRO A 70 -37.49 -13.06 3.58
N GLN A 71 -37.14 -12.00 4.31
CA GLN A 71 -36.67 -12.10 5.69
C GLN A 71 -37.77 -12.65 6.61
N SER A 72 -37.66 -13.93 6.96
CA SER A 72 -38.53 -14.58 7.94
C SER A 72 -38.30 -14.02 9.35
N TRP A 73 -39.32 -14.05 10.20
CA TRP A 73 -39.24 -13.54 11.58
C TRP A 73 -38.10 -14.19 12.40
N TRP A 74 -37.86 -15.50 12.22
CA TRP A 74 -36.78 -16.20 12.92
C TRP A 74 -35.39 -15.70 12.49
N ARG A 75 -35.21 -15.31 11.23
CA ARG A 75 -33.93 -14.78 10.71
C ARG A 75 -33.65 -13.40 11.29
N ARG A 76 -34.67 -12.56 11.44
CA ARG A 76 -34.57 -11.28 12.16
C ARG A 76 -34.20 -11.48 13.63
N PHE A 77 -34.74 -12.51 14.27
CA PHE A 77 -34.36 -12.87 15.63
C PHE A 77 -32.88 -13.31 15.70
N VAL A 78 -32.42 -14.15 14.76
CA VAL A 78 -31.01 -14.53 14.66
C VAL A 78 -30.10 -13.33 14.41
N ASP A 79 -30.50 -12.38 13.56
CA ASP A 79 -29.77 -11.12 13.37
C ASP A 79 -29.60 -10.36 14.69
N LEU A 80 -30.67 -10.25 15.49
CA LEU A 80 -30.63 -9.57 16.78
C LEU A 80 -29.70 -10.30 17.76
N CYS A 81 -29.81 -11.63 17.85
CA CYS A 81 -28.93 -12.45 18.68
C CYS A 81 -27.47 -12.32 18.27
N LEU A 82 -27.16 -12.41 16.97
CA LEU A 82 -25.81 -12.25 16.45
C LEU A 82 -25.27 -10.85 16.73
N ARG A 83 -26.06 -9.77 16.54
CA ARG A 83 -25.64 -8.41 16.90
C ARG A 83 -25.29 -8.29 18.38
N ALA A 84 -26.12 -8.86 19.25
CA ALA A 84 -25.88 -8.85 20.69
C ALA A 84 -24.63 -9.65 21.08
N ILE A 85 -24.47 -10.86 20.55
CA ILE A 85 -23.29 -11.72 20.78
C ILE A 85 -22.02 -11.04 20.29
N MET A 86 -22.02 -10.50 19.08
CA MET A 86 -20.86 -9.80 18.51
C MET A 86 -20.54 -8.55 19.33
N ARG A 87 -21.55 -7.78 19.76
CA ARG A 87 -21.32 -6.62 20.65
C ARG A 87 -20.70 -7.01 21.98
N ALA A 88 -21.15 -8.10 22.59
CA ALA A 88 -20.59 -8.67 23.81
C ALA A 88 -19.14 -9.15 23.61
N MET A 89 -18.87 -9.84 22.50
CA MET A 89 -17.53 -10.27 22.10
C MET A 89 -16.57 -9.06 22.01
N TRP A 90 -16.96 -8.00 21.29
CA TRP A 90 -16.14 -6.79 21.17
C TRP A 90 -15.94 -6.08 22.51
N PHE A 91 -16.97 -6.06 23.37
CA PHE A 91 -16.88 -5.53 24.72
C PHE A 91 -15.82 -6.30 25.53
N CYS A 92 -15.87 -7.64 25.53
CA CYS A 92 -14.86 -8.50 26.18
C CYS A 92 -13.46 -8.32 25.57
N GLY A 93 -13.37 -8.00 24.27
CA GLY A 93 -12.12 -7.65 23.59
C GLY A 93 -11.54 -6.27 23.95
N GLY A 94 -12.20 -5.49 24.82
CA GLY A 94 -11.73 -4.19 25.28
C GLY A 94 -12.34 -2.98 24.55
N PHE A 95 -13.20 -3.20 23.56
CA PHE A 95 -13.96 -2.15 22.85
C PHE A 95 -15.23 -1.79 23.63
N HIS A 96 -15.02 -1.25 24.83
CA HIS A 96 -16.11 -0.92 25.75
C HIS A 96 -16.96 0.24 25.21
N TRP A 97 -16.30 1.28 24.68
CA TRP A 97 -16.92 2.51 24.22
C TRP A 97 -16.64 2.72 22.74
N ILE A 98 -17.71 2.60 21.94
CA ILE A 98 -17.71 2.87 20.51
C ILE A 98 -18.58 4.12 20.33
N LYS A 99 -17.96 5.26 20.03
CA LYS A 99 -18.69 6.51 19.83
C LYS A 99 -19.21 6.55 18.39
N VAL A 100 -20.51 6.75 18.23
CA VAL A 100 -21.14 6.89 16.92
C VAL A 100 -21.58 8.34 16.75
N LYS A 101 -21.12 8.99 15.68
CA LYS A 101 -21.51 10.34 15.28
C LYS A 101 -22.22 10.30 13.93
N GLY A 102 -23.22 11.16 13.76
CA GLY A 102 -24.05 11.19 12.57
C GLY A 102 -25.02 10.01 12.49
N GLU A 103 -25.85 10.01 11.44
CA GLU A 103 -26.87 9.00 11.21
C GLU A 103 -26.56 8.20 9.96
N ARG A 104 -26.76 6.88 10.04
CA ARG A 104 -26.60 5.98 8.91
C ARG A 104 -27.82 6.10 8.00
N ALA A 105 -27.58 6.37 6.72
CA ALA A 105 -28.61 6.40 5.70
C ALA A 105 -29.23 5.01 5.47
N ALA A 106 -30.50 4.98 5.08
CA ALA A 106 -31.20 3.73 4.80
C ALA A 106 -30.62 3.03 3.54
N PRO A 107 -30.65 1.68 3.45
CA PRO A 107 -30.18 0.96 2.28
C PRO A 107 -30.87 1.33 0.96
N SER A 108 -32.12 1.79 1.01
CA SER A 108 -32.89 2.25 -0.15
C SER A 108 -32.43 3.60 -0.70
N GLU A 109 -31.84 4.44 0.15
CA GLU A 109 -31.34 5.76 -0.22
C GLU A 109 -29.87 5.69 -0.63
N VAL A 110 -29.07 4.96 0.15
CA VAL A 110 -27.64 4.77 -0.08
C VAL A 110 -27.33 3.28 -0.08
N PRO A 111 -26.97 2.66 -1.21
CA PRO A 111 -26.62 1.24 -1.22
C PRO A 111 -25.19 0.96 -0.73
N ILE A 112 -24.30 1.95 -0.74
CA ILE A 112 -22.86 1.76 -0.48
C ILE A 112 -22.35 2.70 0.61
N LEU A 113 -21.69 2.14 1.61
CA LEU A 113 -20.95 2.87 2.64
C LEU A 113 -19.45 2.82 2.30
N THR A 114 -18.84 3.98 2.03
CA THR A 114 -17.39 4.06 1.75
C THR A 114 -16.65 4.39 3.04
N VAL A 115 -15.77 3.50 3.50
CA VAL A 115 -15.16 3.61 4.84
C VAL A 115 -13.67 3.86 4.76
N ALA A 116 -13.16 4.80 5.57
CA ALA A 116 -11.73 5.11 5.64
C ALA A 116 -11.35 5.73 7.01
N PRO A 117 -10.10 5.61 7.46
CA PRO A 117 -9.06 4.79 6.87
C PRO A 117 -9.31 3.30 7.08
N HIS A 118 -8.90 2.46 6.15
CA HIS A 118 -8.76 1.03 6.38
C HIS A 118 -7.45 0.79 7.11
N SER A 119 -7.48 0.36 8.35
CA SER A 119 -6.26 0.27 9.18
C SER A 119 -6.16 -0.98 10.01
N SER A 120 -7.23 -1.77 10.12
CA SER A 120 -7.23 -2.93 10.99
C SER A 120 -8.27 -3.98 10.58
N TYR A 121 -8.06 -5.21 11.04
CA TYR A 121 -9.13 -6.21 11.04
C TYR A 121 -10.26 -5.84 12.03
N PHE A 122 -10.00 -4.97 13.01
CA PHE A 122 -11.03 -4.39 13.88
C PHE A 122 -11.98 -3.42 13.14
N ASP A 123 -11.67 -3.04 11.90
CA ASP A 123 -12.60 -2.30 11.04
C ASP A 123 -13.87 -3.14 10.71
N ALA A 124 -13.89 -4.43 11.08
CA ALA A 124 -15.07 -5.28 11.06
C ALA A 124 -16.12 -4.93 12.15
N ILE A 125 -15.78 -4.15 13.17
CA ILE A 125 -16.73 -3.72 14.22
C ILE A 125 -17.97 -3.03 13.60
N PRO A 126 -17.86 -1.95 12.80
CA PRO A 126 -19.01 -1.32 12.15
C PRO A 126 -19.77 -2.27 11.22
N VAL A 127 -19.12 -3.27 10.62
CA VAL A 127 -19.78 -4.30 9.81
C VAL A 127 -20.71 -5.15 10.69
N THR A 128 -20.19 -5.69 11.79
CA THR A 128 -20.96 -6.57 12.70
C THR A 128 -22.07 -5.85 13.45
N MET A 129 -21.91 -4.56 13.75
CA MET A 129 -22.97 -3.74 14.36
C MET A 129 -24.15 -3.54 13.41
N ASN A 130 -23.87 -3.41 12.11
CA ASN A 130 -24.84 -3.02 11.10
C ASN A 130 -25.34 -4.17 10.22
N MET A 131 -24.71 -5.35 10.31
CA MET A 131 -24.89 -6.49 9.39
C MET A 131 -24.75 -6.08 7.92
N CYS A 132 -23.78 -5.20 7.63
CA CYS A 132 -23.47 -4.81 6.26
C CYS A 132 -22.78 -5.94 5.50
N SER A 133 -23.02 -6.00 4.19
CA SER A 133 -22.20 -6.80 3.28
C SER A 133 -20.81 -6.15 3.15
N ILE A 134 -19.78 -6.93 2.84
CA ILE A 134 -18.41 -6.46 2.64
C ILE A 134 -17.84 -6.99 1.34
N VAL A 135 -16.86 -6.29 0.78
CA VAL A 135 -16.01 -6.83 -0.27
C VAL A 135 -14.78 -7.47 0.37
N THR A 136 -14.64 -8.79 0.28
CA THR A 136 -13.55 -9.52 0.93
C THR A 136 -12.85 -10.51 0.02
N LYS A 137 -11.62 -10.86 0.41
CA LYS A 137 -10.82 -11.92 -0.24
C LYS A 137 -11.54 -13.27 -0.12
N LEU A 138 -11.52 -14.08 -1.18
CA LEU A 138 -12.17 -15.39 -1.19
C LEU A 138 -11.60 -16.33 -0.11
N GLU A 139 -10.30 -16.22 0.16
CA GLU A 139 -9.58 -16.98 1.18
C GLU A 139 -10.13 -16.72 2.59
N SER A 140 -10.81 -15.59 2.84
CA SER A 140 -11.44 -15.35 4.14
C SER A 140 -12.59 -16.32 4.45
N ARG A 141 -13.14 -17.01 3.44
CA ARG A 141 -14.18 -18.04 3.62
C ARG A 141 -13.65 -19.31 4.29
N SER A 142 -12.35 -19.61 4.16
CA SER A 142 -11.75 -20.84 4.70
C SER A 142 -11.27 -20.70 6.15
N ILE A 143 -11.36 -19.52 6.76
CA ILE A 143 -11.00 -19.31 8.16
C ILE A 143 -12.00 -20.07 9.05
N PRO A 144 -11.56 -21.00 9.91
CA PRO A 144 -12.45 -21.74 10.79
C PRO A 144 -13.29 -20.80 11.66
N VAL A 145 -14.59 -21.09 11.80
CA VAL A 145 -15.58 -20.30 12.56
C VAL A 145 -15.89 -18.93 11.94
N TRP A 146 -14.87 -18.09 11.71
CA TRP A 146 -15.01 -16.74 11.15
C TRP A 146 -15.53 -16.74 9.72
N GLY A 147 -15.16 -17.73 8.89
CA GLY A 147 -15.63 -17.87 7.52
C GLY A 147 -17.15 -18.06 7.41
N THR A 148 -17.77 -18.70 8.40
CA THR A 148 -19.23 -18.86 8.48
C THR A 148 -19.92 -17.54 8.81
N LEU A 149 -19.37 -16.77 9.77
CA LEU A 149 -19.86 -15.43 10.10
C LEU A 149 -19.71 -14.45 8.93
N ILE A 150 -18.58 -14.52 8.21
CA ILE A 150 -18.38 -13.76 6.98
C ILE A 150 -19.42 -14.16 5.94
N SER A 151 -19.65 -15.46 5.72
CA SER A 151 -20.62 -15.92 4.72
C SER A 151 -22.06 -15.47 5.07
N TYR A 152 -22.37 -15.37 6.37
CA TYR A 152 -23.67 -14.93 6.86
C TYR A 152 -24.06 -13.52 6.37
N ILE A 153 -23.10 -12.58 6.35
CA ILE A 153 -23.31 -11.19 5.90
C ILE A 153 -23.31 -11.04 4.37
N ARG A 154 -23.34 -12.15 3.61
CA ARG A 154 -23.39 -12.18 2.13
C ARG A 154 -22.32 -11.30 1.50
N PRO A 155 -21.03 -11.59 1.67
CA PRO A 155 -19.97 -10.74 1.16
C PRO A 155 -19.91 -10.84 -0.37
N VAL A 156 -19.37 -9.81 -1.02
CA VAL A 156 -18.93 -9.90 -2.41
C VAL A 156 -17.48 -10.37 -2.39
N PHE A 157 -17.23 -11.59 -2.87
CA PHE A 157 -15.87 -12.12 -2.92
C PHE A 157 -15.09 -11.55 -4.11
N VAL A 158 -13.79 -11.32 -3.92
CA VAL A 158 -12.88 -10.87 -4.98
C VAL A 158 -11.59 -11.69 -4.95
N PHE A 159 -11.16 -12.16 -6.11
CA PHE A 159 -9.84 -12.74 -6.32
C PHE A 159 -8.94 -11.64 -6.92
N ARG A 160 -8.02 -11.11 -6.11
CA ARG A 160 -7.29 -9.88 -6.47
C ARG A 160 -6.25 -10.09 -7.58
N SER A 161 -5.76 -11.32 -7.73
CA SER A 161 -4.79 -11.72 -8.76
C SER A 161 -5.41 -11.99 -10.13
N ASP A 162 -6.74 -12.00 -10.25
CA ASP A 162 -7.44 -12.25 -11.50
C ASP A 162 -8.22 -11.00 -11.96
N GLN A 163 -7.98 -10.60 -13.20
CA GLN A 163 -8.68 -9.48 -13.82
C GLN A 163 -10.17 -9.77 -14.02
N ASP A 164 -10.51 -11.01 -14.40
CA ASP A 164 -11.90 -11.40 -14.64
C ASP A 164 -12.69 -11.44 -13.34
N SER A 165 -12.09 -11.91 -12.25
CA SER A 165 -12.68 -11.83 -10.92
C SER A 165 -12.97 -10.39 -10.49
N ARG A 166 -12.05 -9.43 -10.72
CA ARG A 166 -12.30 -8.02 -10.41
C ARG A 166 -13.50 -7.46 -11.18
N ARG A 167 -13.65 -7.82 -12.45
CA ARG A 167 -14.79 -7.43 -13.27
C ARG A 167 -16.10 -8.02 -12.72
N LYS A 168 -16.12 -9.31 -12.39
CA LYS A 168 -17.27 -9.97 -11.77
C LYS A 168 -17.66 -9.33 -10.43
N THR A 169 -16.69 -8.97 -9.60
CA THR A 169 -16.93 -8.23 -8.35
C THR A 169 -17.63 -6.90 -8.61
N VAL A 170 -17.18 -6.14 -9.62
CA VAL A 170 -17.81 -4.85 -9.99
C VAL A 170 -19.24 -5.05 -10.50
N GLU A 171 -19.46 -6.06 -11.35
CA GLU A 171 -20.79 -6.40 -11.87
C GLU A 171 -21.75 -6.78 -10.73
N GLU A 172 -21.28 -7.54 -9.74
CA GLU A 172 -22.07 -7.91 -8.56
C GLU A 172 -22.36 -6.72 -7.64
N ILE A 173 -21.39 -5.82 -7.44
CA ILE A 173 -21.61 -4.56 -6.70
C ILE A 173 -22.69 -3.73 -7.40
N LYS A 174 -22.61 -3.58 -8.73
CA LYS A 174 -23.63 -2.86 -9.52
C LYS A 174 -25.00 -3.51 -9.36
N ARG A 175 -25.10 -4.82 -9.51
CA ARG A 175 -26.36 -5.56 -9.40
C ARG A 175 -27.03 -5.34 -8.04
N ARG A 176 -26.27 -5.47 -6.95
CA ARG A 176 -26.78 -5.29 -5.58
C ARG A 176 -27.12 -3.83 -5.27
N ALA A 177 -26.28 -2.89 -5.71
CA ALA A 177 -26.51 -1.48 -5.44
C ALA A 177 -27.75 -0.93 -6.15
N ASN A 178 -28.08 -1.45 -7.33
CA ASN A 178 -29.29 -1.09 -8.09
C ASN A 178 -30.57 -1.82 -7.65
N SER A 179 -30.55 -2.58 -6.55
CA SER A 179 -31.69 -3.36 -6.08
C SER A 179 -32.73 -2.57 -5.27
N GLY A 180 -32.62 -1.24 -5.20
CA GLY A 180 -33.58 -0.41 -4.46
C GLY A 180 -33.62 -0.67 -2.95
N GLY A 181 -32.56 -1.23 -2.37
CA GLY A 181 -32.46 -1.52 -0.94
C GLY A 181 -32.91 -2.93 -0.52
N GLU A 182 -33.20 -3.82 -1.48
CA GLU A 182 -33.46 -5.24 -1.17
C GLU A 182 -32.21 -5.92 -0.57
N TRP A 183 -31.02 -5.59 -1.09
CA TRP A 183 -29.75 -6.10 -0.59
C TRP A 183 -29.24 -5.30 0.62
N PRO A 184 -28.56 -5.97 1.58
CA PRO A 184 -27.83 -5.26 2.63
C PRO A 184 -26.85 -4.26 2.03
N GLN A 185 -26.74 -3.08 2.66
CA GLN A 185 -25.73 -2.07 2.29
C GLN A 185 -24.34 -2.70 2.22
N ILE A 186 -23.59 -2.30 1.20
CA ILE A 186 -22.23 -2.78 0.96
C ILE A 186 -21.25 -1.79 1.58
N MET A 187 -20.50 -2.26 2.56
CA MET A 187 -19.40 -1.51 3.16
C MET A 187 -18.12 -1.80 2.38
N ILE A 188 -17.54 -0.76 1.79
CA ILE A 188 -16.33 -0.86 0.96
C ILE A 188 -15.26 0.07 1.52
N PHE A 189 -14.06 -0.47 1.71
CA PHE A 189 -12.86 0.31 2.00
C PHE A 189 -12.15 0.61 0.68
N PRO A 190 -12.33 1.81 0.09
CA PRO A 190 -11.84 2.11 -1.25
C PRO A 190 -10.31 2.14 -1.35
N GLU A 191 -9.56 2.23 -0.24
CA GLU A 191 -8.10 2.01 -0.20
C GLU A 191 -7.72 0.61 -0.72
N GLY A 192 -8.55 -0.40 -0.48
CA GLY A 192 -8.31 -1.78 -0.90
C GLY A 192 -7.20 -2.51 -0.12
N THR A 193 -6.60 -1.87 0.88
CA THR A 193 -5.56 -2.42 1.77
C THR A 193 -5.57 -1.65 3.09
N CYS A 194 -5.01 -2.25 4.15
CA CYS A 194 -4.81 -1.55 5.41
C CYS A 194 -3.57 -0.62 5.34
N THR A 195 -3.68 0.55 5.97
CA THR A 195 -2.65 1.58 6.13
C THR A 195 -2.50 2.00 7.60
N ASN A 196 -1.43 2.72 7.93
CA ASN A 196 -1.13 3.17 9.29
C ASN A 196 -1.83 4.47 9.71
N ARG A 197 -2.78 4.97 8.90
CA ARG A 197 -3.50 6.22 9.14
C ARG A 197 -2.61 7.48 9.15
N SER A 198 -1.42 7.46 8.55
CA SER A 198 -0.59 8.66 8.35
C SER A 198 -1.13 9.58 7.26
N GLY A 199 -1.90 9.04 6.32
CA GLY A 199 -2.56 9.74 5.22
C GLY A 199 -3.49 8.81 4.44
N LEU A 200 -4.44 9.37 3.68
CA LEU A 200 -5.32 8.58 2.81
C LEU A 200 -4.65 8.33 1.45
N ILE A 201 -4.39 7.06 1.16
CA ILE A 201 -3.91 6.61 -0.15
C ILE A 201 -4.99 6.75 -1.23
N LEU A 202 -4.62 6.54 -2.50
CA LEU A 202 -5.54 6.61 -3.62
C LEU A 202 -6.68 5.59 -3.48
N PHE A 203 -7.91 6.07 -3.69
CA PHE A 203 -9.11 5.24 -3.66
C PHE A 203 -9.29 4.51 -4.98
N LYS A 204 -9.58 3.21 -4.91
CA LYS A 204 -9.98 2.41 -6.06
C LYS A 204 -11.39 2.79 -6.49
N ALA A 205 -11.58 2.90 -7.80
CA ALA A 205 -12.85 3.31 -8.40
C ALA A 205 -14.01 2.31 -8.18
N GLY A 206 -13.73 1.06 -7.78
CA GLY A 206 -14.71 -0.04 -7.73
C GLY A 206 -16.02 0.26 -6.99
N ALA A 207 -15.95 1.00 -5.87
CA ALA A 207 -17.13 1.41 -5.10
C ALA A 207 -18.00 2.47 -5.81
N PHE A 208 -17.41 3.19 -6.76
CA PHE A 208 -17.96 4.39 -7.39
C PHE A 208 -18.47 4.12 -8.81
N ILE A 209 -18.11 2.98 -9.41
CA ILE A 209 -18.56 2.56 -10.76
C ILE A 209 -20.09 2.48 -10.90
N PRO A 210 -20.88 2.13 -9.86
CA PRO A 210 -22.34 2.17 -9.98
C PRO A 210 -22.92 3.57 -10.25
N GLY A 211 -22.20 4.65 -9.96
CA GLY A 211 -22.70 6.03 -10.15
C GLY A 211 -23.86 6.42 -9.23
N LEU A 212 -24.06 5.67 -8.13
CA LEU A 212 -25.11 5.91 -7.14
C LEU A 212 -24.59 6.71 -5.94
N PRO A 213 -25.47 7.35 -5.14
CA PRO A 213 -25.07 8.00 -3.90
C PRO A 213 -24.31 7.05 -2.96
N VAL A 214 -23.29 7.58 -2.31
CA VAL A 214 -22.51 6.87 -1.28
C VAL A 214 -22.60 7.63 0.03
N GLN A 215 -22.48 6.93 1.16
CA GLN A 215 -22.30 7.58 2.45
C GLN A 215 -20.87 7.33 2.94
N PRO A 216 -20.04 8.39 3.00
CA PRO A 216 -18.71 8.28 3.57
C PRO A 216 -18.77 8.06 5.08
N VAL A 217 -17.99 7.11 5.58
CA VAL A 217 -17.88 6.79 7.01
C VAL A 217 -16.42 6.87 7.42
N VAL A 218 -16.11 7.68 8.42
CA VAL A 218 -14.74 7.85 8.90
C VAL A 218 -14.53 7.14 10.23
N LEU A 219 -13.44 6.38 10.31
CA LEU A 219 -13.06 5.63 11.52
C LEU A 219 -11.87 6.29 12.21
N ARG A 220 -11.94 6.40 13.54
CA ARG A 220 -10.80 6.86 14.36
C ARG A 220 -10.53 5.90 15.50
N TYR A 221 -9.24 5.68 15.75
CA TYR A 221 -8.72 4.88 16.85
C TYR A 221 -7.83 5.77 17.73
N PRO A 222 -8.40 6.54 18.68
CA PRO A 222 -7.67 7.50 19.51
C PRO A 222 -6.89 6.80 20.65
N ASN A 223 -6.09 5.79 20.28
CA ASN A 223 -5.24 5.04 21.21
C ASN A 223 -3.93 5.79 21.45
N LYS A 224 -3.48 5.84 22.71
CA LYS A 224 -2.13 6.32 23.03
C LYS A 224 -1.05 5.40 22.48
N LEU A 225 -1.24 4.08 22.62
CA LEU A 225 -0.39 3.04 22.06
C LEU A 225 -1.14 2.35 20.92
N ASP A 226 -0.67 2.52 19.69
CA ASP A 226 -1.35 2.04 18.50
C ASP A 226 -1.15 0.54 18.25
N THR A 227 -1.84 -0.27 19.06
CA THR A 227 -1.84 -1.73 18.95
C THR A 227 -2.83 -2.28 17.91
N ILE A 228 -3.55 -1.40 17.21
CA ILE A 228 -4.66 -1.74 16.30
C ILE A 228 -4.21 -1.78 14.84
N THR A 229 -3.31 -0.87 14.46
CA THR A 229 -2.84 -0.72 13.08
C THR A 229 -2.16 -2.00 12.56
N TRP A 230 -2.72 -2.55 11.49
CA TRP A 230 -2.15 -3.66 10.74
C TRP A 230 -1.71 -3.18 9.36
N THR A 231 -0.42 -3.28 9.08
CA THR A 231 0.17 -2.93 7.79
C THR A 231 0.98 -4.09 7.22
N TRP A 232 1.44 -3.93 5.99
CA TRP A 232 2.25 -4.93 5.31
C TRP A 232 3.64 -5.10 5.91
N GLN A 233 4.27 -4.00 6.33
CA GLN A 233 5.48 -4.02 7.14
C GLN A 233 5.16 -3.55 8.54
N GLY A 234 4.77 -4.49 9.40
CA GLY A 234 4.40 -4.22 10.77
C GLY A 234 4.26 -5.50 11.58
N PRO A 235 3.79 -5.40 12.84
CA PRO A 235 3.54 -6.57 13.67
C PRO A 235 2.50 -7.49 13.01
N GLY A 236 2.75 -8.80 13.03
CA GLY A 236 1.79 -9.77 12.51
C GLY A 236 0.46 -9.76 13.27
N ALA A 237 -0.59 -10.30 12.65
CA ALA A 237 -1.96 -10.26 13.18
C ALA A 237 -2.08 -10.81 14.61
N PHE A 238 -1.43 -11.93 14.93
CA PHE A 238 -1.44 -12.51 16.28
C PHE A 238 -0.78 -11.60 17.32
N LYS A 239 0.34 -10.95 16.96
CA LYS A 239 1.02 -10.00 17.85
C LYS A 239 0.14 -8.78 18.10
N LEU A 240 -0.53 -8.24 17.08
CA LEU A 240 -1.48 -7.13 17.25
C LEU A 240 -2.69 -7.54 18.09
N LEU A 241 -3.24 -8.74 17.87
CA LEU A 241 -4.36 -9.26 18.65
C LEU A 241 -3.99 -9.36 20.14
N TRP A 242 -2.85 -9.97 20.43
CA TRP A 242 -2.32 -10.05 21.80
C TRP A 242 -2.16 -8.66 22.42
N LEU A 243 -1.47 -7.75 21.72
CA LEU A 243 -1.23 -6.39 22.23
C LEU A 243 -2.51 -5.59 22.46
N THR A 244 -3.50 -5.73 21.56
CA THR A 244 -4.81 -5.07 21.67
C THR A 244 -5.61 -5.62 22.84
N LEU A 245 -5.62 -6.94 23.03
CA LEU A 245 -6.31 -7.58 24.14
C LEU A 245 -5.65 -7.27 25.49
N CYS A 246 -4.34 -6.99 25.52
CA CYS A 246 -3.61 -6.48 26.68
C CYS A 246 -3.93 -5.01 27.02
N GLN A 247 -4.56 -4.24 26.13
CA GLN A 247 -4.94 -2.86 26.45
C GLN A 247 -6.16 -2.83 27.36
N LEU A 248 -6.14 -2.03 28.43
CA LEU A 248 -7.30 -1.93 29.33
C LEU A 248 -8.58 -1.52 28.57
N HIS A 249 -8.47 -0.58 27.65
CA HIS A 249 -9.58 -0.11 26.82
C HIS A 249 -9.07 0.31 25.44
N ASN A 250 -9.83 -0.06 24.41
CA ASN A 250 -9.61 0.29 23.02
C ASN A 250 -10.76 1.22 22.55
N PRO A 251 -10.59 2.55 22.58
CA PRO A 251 -11.57 3.48 22.04
C PRO A 251 -11.68 3.38 20.51
N MET A 252 -12.90 3.56 20.01
CA MET A 252 -13.19 3.64 18.58
C MET A 252 -14.29 4.67 18.34
N ASP A 253 -14.07 5.54 17.35
CA ASP A 253 -15.07 6.49 16.89
C ASP A 253 -15.48 6.12 15.46
N ILE A 254 -16.78 6.07 15.22
CA ILE A 254 -17.41 5.88 13.92
C ILE A 254 -18.20 7.15 13.63
N GLU A 255 -17.91 7.82 12.52
CA GLU A 255 -18.64 9.01 12.10
C GLU A 255 -19.21 8.83 10.70
N TYR A 256 -20.53 8.85 10.60
CA TYR A 256 -21.26 8.88 9.35
C TYR A 256 -21.31 10.31 8.84
N LEU A 257 -20.66 10.57 7.71
CA LEU A 257 -20.70 11.87 7.04
C LEU A 257 -22.02 12.02 6.26
N PRO A 258 -22.37 13.26 5.85
CA PRO A 258 -23.51 13.49 4.96
C PRO A 258 -23.42 12.65 3.68
N ILE A 259 -24.59 12.30 3.14
CA ILE A 259 -24.69 11.54 1.88
C ILE A 259 -24.02 12.32 0.77
N TYR A 260 -23.16 11.65 0.01
CA TYR A 260 -22.50 12.20 -1.16
C TYR A 260 -23.21 11.70 -2.41
N THR A 261 -23.86 12.62 -3.13
CA THR A 261 -24.51 12.33 -4.42
C THR A 261 -23.57 12.75 -5.54
N PRO A 262 -23.20 11.84 -6.46
CA PRO A 262 -22.27 12.18 -7.54
C PRO A 262 -22.91 13.13 -8.55
N SER A 263 -22.11 14.05 -9.09
CA SER A 263 -22.47 14.85 -10.27
C SER A 263 -22.52 14.00 -11.55
N GLU A 264 -23.05 14.53 -12.64
CA GLU A 264 -23.04 13.82 -13.94
C GLU A 264 -21.60 13.50 -14.39
N GLU A 265 -20.66 14.44 -14.22
CA GLU A 265 -19.24 14.20 -14.52
C GLU A 265 -18.64 13.06 -13.68
N GLU A 266 -19.01 12.96 -12.40
CA GLU A 266 -18.55 11.90 -11.49
C GLU A 266 -19.17 10.53 -11.82
N ARG A 267 -20.40 10.51 -12.35
CA ARG A 267 -21.05 9.28 -12.82
C ARG A 267 -20.35 8.72 -14.06
N GLU A 268 -19.92 9.59 -14.96
CA GLU A 268 -19.15 9.21 -16.16
C GLU A 268 -17.69 8.89 -15.80
N ASN A 269 -17.15 9.49 -14.73
CA ASN A 269 -15.77 9.28 -14.29
C ASN A 269 -15.68 8.78 -12.83
N PRO A 270 -15.76 7.46 -12.61
CA PRO A 270 -15.65 6.86 -11.28
C PRO A 270 -14.34 7.17 -10.53
N ALA A 271 -13.26 7.48 -11.24
CA ALA A 271 -11.98 7.85 -10.62
C ALA A 271 -12.04 9.29 -10.06
N LEU A 272 -12.72 10.20 -10.75
CA LEU A 272 -12.99 11.54 -10.24
C LEU A 272 -13.88 11.47 -8.99
N PHE A 273 -14.95 10.67 -9.05
CA PHE A 273 -15.83 10.45 -7.91
C PHE A 273 -15.06 9.92 -6.68
N ALA A 274 -14.23 8.89 -6.89
CA ALA A 274 -13.37 8.34 -5.84
C ALA A 274 -12.42 9.40 -5.24
N SER A 275 -11.83 10.25 -6.10
CA SER A 275 -10.91 11.31 -5.69
C SER A 275 -11.60 12.40 -4.85
N ASN A 276 -12.81 12.80 -5.22
CA ASN A 276 -13.55 13.83 -4.49
C ASN A 276 -14.08 13.32 -3.15
N VAL A 277 -14.59 12.08 -3.09
CA VAL A 277 -14.95 11.44 -1.82
C VAL A 277 -13.72 11.27 -0.93
N ARG A 278 -12.57 10.89 -1.49
CA ARG A 278 -11.30 10.83 -0.75
C ARG A 278 -10.94 12.18 -0.11
N LYS A 279 -11.03 13.28 -0.86
CA LYS A 279 -10.77 14.65 -0.35
C LYS A 279 -11.72 15.03 0.77
N LEU A 280 -13.01 14.72 0.63
CA LEU A 280 -14.03 14.95 1.66
C LEU A 280 -13.67 14.20 2.96
N MET A 281 -13.36 12.91 2.85
CA MET A 281 -13.01 12.07 4.00
C MET A 281 -11.70 12.52 4.65
N ALA A 282 -10.69 12.89 3.85
CA ALA A 282 -9.43 13.43 4.35
C ALA A 282 -9.62 14.71 5.16
N LYS A 283 -10.50 15.62 4.67
CA LYS A 283 -10.87 16.84 5.40
C LYS A 283 -11.55 16.52 6.74
N ALA A 284 -12.49 15.58 6.76
CA ALA A 284 -13.18 15.17 7.99
C ALA A 284 -12.24 14.47 8.99
N LEU A 285 -11.25 13.72 8.49
CA LEU A 285 -10.24 13.04 9.31
C LEU A 285 -9.08 13.93 9.74
N GLU A 286 -8.95 15.14 9.17
CA GLU A 286 -7.77 16.01 9.31
C GLU A 286 -6.47 15.30 8.92
N MET A 287 -6.53 14.46 7.88
CA MET A 287 -5.41 13.66 7.39
C MET A 287 -4.88 14.19 6.04
N PRO A 288 -3.57 14.12 5.79
CA PRO A 288 -3.03 14.44 4.48
C PRO A 288 -3.44 13.39 3.44
N LEU A 289 -3.43 13.81 2.19
CA LEU A 289 -3.59 12.92 1.04
C LEU A 289 -2.22 12.41 0.60
N THR A 290 -2.16 11.13 0.25
CA THR A 290 -0.95 10.52 -0.31
C THR A 290 -1.24 10.02 -1.71
N ASP A 291 -0.30 10.21 -2.64
CA ASP A 291 -0.44 9.77 -4.04
C ASP A 291 0.04 8.33 -4.27
N LEU A 292 0.14 7.56 -3.19
CA LEU A 292 0.40 6.12 -3.20
C LEU A 292 -0.88 5.35 -3.52
N SER A 293 -0.76 4.30 -4.30
CA SER A 293 -1.78 3.29 -4.51
C SER A 293 -1.39 1.96 -3.84
N PHE A 294 -2.30 0.98 -3.89
CA PHE A 294 -1.99 -0.38 -3.45
C PHE A 294 -0.87 -1.03 -4.28
N ASP A 295 -0.83 -0.75 -5.59
CA ASP A 295 0.12 -1.38 -6.52
C ASP A 295 1.54 -0.84 -6.30
N ASP A 296 1.65 0.38 -5.76
CA ASP A 296 2.91 1.06 -5.42
C ASP A 296 3.61 0.48 -4.17
N ARG A 297 2.94 -0.44 -3.47
CA ARG A 297 3.43 -0.97 -2.19
C ARG A 297 4.80 -1.64 -2.34
N GLU A 298 4.97 -2.47 -3.36
CA GLU A 298 6.19 -3.27 -3.53
C GLU A 298 7.41 -2.39 -3.75
N ILE A 299 7.25 -1.27 -4.48
CA ILE A 299 8.29 -0.25 -4.67
C ILE A 299 8.62 0.40 -3.31
N SER A 300 7.59 0.82 -2.57
CA SER A 300 7.79 1.50 -1.27
C SER A 300 8.35 0.60 -0.15
N LEU A 301 8.17 -0.71 -0.26
CA LEU A 301 8.59 -1.74 0.71
C LEU A 301 9.76 -2.59 0.17
N SER A 302 10.47 -2.09 -0.85
CA SER A 302 11.61 -2.81 -1.42
C SER A 302 12.63 -3.16 -0.33
N HIS A 303 13.21 -4.35 -0.46
CA HIS A 303 14.13 -4.92 0.52
C HIS A 303 15.34 -5.53 -0.20
N GLY A 304 16.41 -5.79 0.54
CA GLY A 304 17.65 -6.35 0.02
C GLY A 304 18.81 -5.35 0.08
N PRO A 305 19.98 -5.74 -0.44
CA PRO A 305 21.18 -4.93 -0.34
C PRO A 305 21.06 -3.60 -1.09
N LEU A 306 20.31 -3.58 -2.20
CA LEU A 306 20.05 -2.39 -3.02
C LEU A 306 18.58 -1.96 -2.92
N ARG A 307 18.09 -1.79 -1.68
CA ARG A 307 16.74 -1.28 -1.43
C ARG A 307 16.58 0.13 -1.99
N ILE A 308 15.39 0.46 -2.49
CA ILE A 308 15.05 1.80 -2.96
C ILE A 308 15.06 2.74 -1.74
N CYS A 309 15.84 3.81 -1.83
CA CYS A 309 16.01 4.79 -0.76
C CYS A 309 14.99 5.93 -0.89
N ASP A 310 14.84 6.48 -2.10
CA ASP A 310 13.76 7.43 -2.42
C ASP A 310 12.92 6.89 -3.58
N TYR A 311 11.69 6.47 -3.25
CA TYR A 311 10.79 5.90 -4.24
C TYR A 311 9.97 6.96 -4.99
N SER A 312 10.03 8.25 -4.63
CA SER A 312 9.14 9.29 -5.16
C SER A 312 9.16 9.38 -6.68
N SER A 313 10.36 9.45 -7.26
CA SER A 313 10.56 9.52 -8.71
C SER A 313 10.14 8.21 -9.39
N LEU A 314 10.51 7.06 -8.82
CA LEU A 314 10.19 5.74 -9.36
C LEU A 314 8.68 5.45 -9.35
N LEU A 315 7.94 5.97 -8.37
CA LEU A 315 6.48 5.87 -8.34
C LEU A 315 5.82 6.69 -9.44
N GLN A 316 6.26 7.93 -9.65
CA GLN A 316 5.76 8.77 -10.73
C GLN A 316 6.01 8.09 -12.09
N PHE A 317 7.21 7.54 -12.27
CA PHE A 317 7.56 6.75 -13.45
C PHE A 317 6.64 5.53 -13.60
N HIS A 318 6.44 4.74 -12.54
CA HIS A 318 5.55 3.57 -12.55
C HIS A 318 4.12 3.91 -12.97
N GLN A 319 3.58 5.03 -12.47
CA GLN A 319 2.23 5.51 -12.81
C GLN A 319 2.13 5.91 -14.30
N LEU A 320 3.16 6.54 -14.86
CA LEU A 320 3.21 6.90 -16.27
C LEU A 320 3.29 5.67 -17.17
N VAL A 321 4.18 4.72 -16.83
CA VAL A 321 4.37 3.45 -17.54
C VAL A 321 3.08 2.62 -17.53
N CYS A 322 2.37 2.58 -16.39
CA CYS A 322 1.05 1.93 -16.30
C CYS A 322 0.02 2.57 -17.24
N ARG A 323 0.03 3.91 -17.40
CA ARG A 323 -0.86 4.63 -18.34
C ARG A 323 -0.52 4.36 -19.80
N LEU A 324 0.73 4.03 -20.11
CA LEU A 324 1.17 3.61 -21.45
C LEU A 324 0.82 2.15 -21.78
N GLY A 325 0.22 1.40 -20.84
CA GLY A 325 -0.10 -0.01 -21.04
C GLY A 325 1.10 -0.95 -20.83
N LEU A 326 2.27 -0.43 -20.42
CA LEU A 326 3.48 -1.19 -20.11
C LEU A 326 3.42 -1.79 -18.68
N ARG A 327 2.29 -2.42 -18.35
CA ARG A 327 2.04 -2.96 -17.00
C ARG A 327 3.02 -4.06 -16.64
N ALA A 328 3.28 -4.20 -15.33
CA ALA A 328 4.01 -5.32 -14.75
C ALA A 328 3.26 -6.63 -15.04
N GLY A 329 3.59 -7.24 -16.18
CA GLY A 329 2.87 -8.36 -16.78
C GLY A 329 3.84 -9.34 -17.40
N ARG A 330 4.63 -10.02 -16.56
CA ARG A 330 5.11 -11.40 -16.76
C ARG A 330 5.70 -11.78 -18.12
N SER A 331 6.60 -10.97 -18.67
CA SER A 331 7.66 -11.61 -19.44
C SER A 331 8.99 -10.99 -19.15
N ASP A 332 9.77 -11.68 -18.32
CA ASP A 332 11.20 -11.41 -18.18
C ASP A 332 11.88 -11.38 -19.55
N THR A 333 11.32 -12.06 -20.55
CA THR A 333 11.74 -12.02 -21.94
C THR A 333 11.60 -10.63 -22.57
N LEU A 334 10.57 -9.85 -22.23
CA LEU A 334 10.38 -8.50 -22.80
C LEU A 334 11.42 -7.53 -22.22
N LEU A 335 11.68 -7.60 -20.91
CA LEU A 335 12.75 -6.82 -20.28
C LEU A 335 14.12 -7.22 -20.84
N GLN A 336 14.33 -8.52 -21.08
CA GLN A 336 15.58 -9.02 -21.66
C GLN A 336 15.75 -8.59 -23.13
N ASP A 337 14.68 -8.59 -23.92
CA ASP A 337 14.66 -8.09 -25.31
C ASP A 337 14.92 -6.57 -25.39
N GLN A 338 14.27 -5.80 -24.52
CA GLN A 338 14.54 -4.36 -24.42
C GLN A 338 15.98 -4.09 -23.99
N ALA A 339 16.53 -4.88 -23.07
CA ALA A 339 17.92 -4.76 -22.66
C ALA A 339 18.90 -5.13 -23.78
N SER A 340 18.64 -6.17 -24.58
CA SER A 340 19.51 -6.49 -25.72
C SER A 340 19.48 -5.40 -26.79
N ARG A 341 18.29 -4.90 -27.14
CA ARG A 341 18.13 -3.79 -28.10
C ARG A 341 18.76 -2.49 -27.58
N ALA A 342 18.69 -2.24 -26.27
CA ALA A 342 19.36 -1.09 -25.65
C ALA A 342 20.89 -1.22 -25.66
N ARG A 343 21.43 -2.43 -25.51
CA ARG A 343 22.88 -2.70 -25.62
C ARG A 343 23.39 -2.48 -27.05
N GLU A 344 22.62 -2.91 -28.06
CA GLU A 344 22.97 -2.73 -29.49
C GLU A 344 23.14 -1.26 -29.89
N LEU A 345 22.47 -0.34 -29.20
CA LEU A 345 22.59 1.10 -29.42
C LEU A 345 23.89 1.70 -28.87
N GLN A 346 24.69 0.95 -28.10
CA GLN A 346 26.02 1.35 -27.61
C GLN A 346 26.08 2.75 -26.96
N GLY A 347 25.02 3.15 -26.26
CA GLY A 347 24.92 4.47 -25.59
C GLY A 347 24.43 5.62 -26.48
N GLU A 348 23.96 5.33 -27.70
CA GLU A 348 23.26 6.30 -28.54
C GLU A 348 22.04 6.85 -27.81
N ARG A 349 21.92 8.18 -27.76
CA ARG A 349 20.82 8.85 -27.08
C ARG A 349 19.66 9.06 -28.06
N LEU A 350 18.46 8.71 -27.63
CA LEU A 350 17.26 8.70 -28.46
C LEU A 350 16.45 9.98 -28.31
N SER A 351 16.01 10.53 -29.44
CA SER A 351 14.97 11.56 -29.48
C SER A 351 13.61 11.00 -29.05
N LEU A 352 12.61 11.87 -28.85
CA LEU A 352 11.25 11.42 -28.54
C LEU A 352 10.68 10.53 -29.65
N GLN A 353 10.98 10.82 -30.92
CA GLN A 353 10.54 10.02 -32.06
C GLN A 353 11.18 8.63 -32.02
N ASP A 354 12.50 8.55 -31.82
CA ASP A 354 13.21 7.27 -31.80
C ASP A 354 12.83 6.43 -30.58
N PHE A 355 12.61 7.08 -29.43
CA PHE A 355 12.08 6.43 -28.23
C PHE A 355 10.68 5.83 -28.46
N SER A 356 9.82 6.54 -29.20
CA SER A 356 8.48 6.03 -29.55
C SER A 356 8.57 4.79 -30.45
N GLN A 357 9.50 4.78 -31.40
CA GLN A 357 9.77 3.62 -32.26
C GLN A 357 10.36 2.45 -31.47
N PHE A 358 11.28 2.73 -30.54
CA PHE A 358 11.86 1.72 -29.66
C PHE A 358 10.79 0.97 -28.85
N LEU A 359 9.82 1.70 -28.30
CA LEU A 359 8.72 1.09 -27.54
C LEU A 359 7.56 0.58 -28.40
N ASN A 360 7.57 0.85 -29.71
CA ASN A 360 6.45 0.61 -30.61
C ASN A 360 5.14 1.24 -30.10
N LEU A 361 5.24 2.51 -29.66
CA LEU A 361 4.12 3.29 -29.12
C LEU A 361 3.98 4.61 -29.88
N PRO A 362 2.75 5.13 -30.04
CA PRO A 362 2.56 6.45 -30.63
C PRO A 362 3.07 7.56 -29.70
N VAL A 363 3.54 8.66 -30.29
CA VAL A 363 3.90 9.86 -29.53
C VAL A 363 2.64 10.44 -28.88
N THR A 364 2.57 10.32 -27.57
CA THR A 364 1.49 10.84 -26.73
C THR A 364 2.04 11.80 -25.69
N HIS A 365 1.17 12.60 -25.08
CA HIS A 365 1.55 13.44 -23.95
C HIS A 365 2.17 12.62 -22.81
N THR A 366 1.60 11.43 -22.50
CA THR A 366 2.14 10.52 -21.48
C THR A 366 3.54 10.02 -21.85
N LEU A 367 3.79 9.66 -23.12
CA LEU A 367 5.11 9.22 -23.58
C LEU A 367 6.13 10.36 -23.47
N THR A 368 5.72 11.57 -23.81
CA THR A 368 6.55 12.79 -23.68
C THR A 368 6.93 13.03 -22.22
N GLN A 369 5.98 12.85 -21.29
CA GLN A 369 6.26 12.94 -19.86
C GLN A 369 7.29 11.90 -19.40
N VAL A 370 7.17 10.64 -19.86
CA VAL A 370 8.16 9.59 -19.54
C VAL A 370 9.53 9.95 -20.08
N HIS A 371 9.63 10.36 -21.34
CA HIS A 371 10.89 10.76 -21.97
C HIS A 371 11.56 11.90 -21.19
N SER A 372 10.80 12.92 -20.79
CA SER A 372 11.31 14.06 -20.02
C SER A 372 11.89 13.71 -18.63
N LEU A 373 11.52 12.56 -18.04
CA LEU A 373 12.09 12.10 -16.77
C LEU A 373 13.55 11.65 -16.94
N PHE A 374 13.94 11.20 -18.13
CA PHE A 374 15.28 10.69 -18.43
C PHE A 374 16.15 11.69 -19.20
N ASP A 375 15.58 12.79 -19.69
CA ASP A 375 16.33 13.88 -20.31
C ASP A 375 17.09 14.66 -19.24
N GLN A 376 18.31 14.22 -18.92
CA GLN A 376 19.14 14.84 -17.89
C GLN A 376 19.66 16.22 -18.33
N CYS A 377 20.09 16.34 -19.58
CA CYS A 377 20.75 17.53 -20.13
C CYS A 377 19.78 18.63 -20.60
N GLY A 378 18.49 18.31 -20.75
CA GLY A 378 17.52 19.24 -21.34
C GLY A 378 17.68 19.41 -22.85
N ASP A 379 18.41 18.51 -23.49
CA ASP A 379 18.69 18.52 -24.93
C ASP A 379 17.68 17.69 -25.74
N GLY A 380 16.69 17.10 -25.07
CA GLY A 380 15.66 16.27 -25.71
C GLY A 380 16.16 14.89 -26.13
N LEU A 381 17.30 14.44 -25.60
CA LEU A 381 17.89 13.14 -25.88
C LEU A 381 17.99 12.32 -24.58
N ILE A 382 17.68 11.02 -24.66
CA ILE A 382 17.75 10.12 -23.51
C ILE A 382 18.58 8.88 -23.79
N ASP A 383 19.34 8.43 -22.79
CA ASP A 383 19.91 7.08 -22.82
C ASP A 383 18.83 6.06 -22.47
N ILE A 384 18.50 5.19 -23.42
CA ILE A 384 17.46 4.17 -23.26
C ILE A 384 17.78 3.15 -22.18
N ARG A 385 19.07 2.92 -21.89
CA ARG A 385 19.50 1.96 -20.86
C ARG A 385 19.00 2.41 -19.48
N HIS A 386 18.98 3.72 -19.21
CA HIS A 386 18.41 4.27 -17.98
C HIS A 386 16.90 3.98 -17.84
N PHE A 387 16.15 4.09 -18.94
CA PHE A 387 14.74 3.75 -18.96
C PHE A 387 14.52 2.25 -18.68
N VAL A 388 15.32 1.36 -19.29
CA VAL A 388 15.20 -0.10 -19.08
C VAL A 388 15.55 -0.48 -17.63
N ILE A 389 16.57 0.15 -17.03
CA ILE A 389 16.89 -0.05 -15.61
C ILE A 389 15.70 0.36 -14.74
N ALA A 390 15.18 1.58 -14.93
CA ALA A 390 14.04 2.07 -14.15
C ALA A 390 12.81 1.16 -14.32
N LEU A 391 12.55 0.68 -15.54
CA LEU A 391 11.46 -0.25 -15.84
C LEU A 391 11.65 -1.57 -15.10
N SER A 392 12.85 -2.14 -15.12
CA SER A 392 13.18 -3.35 -14.35
C SER A 392 13.05 -3.13 -12.85
N THR A 393 13.49 -1.98 -12.32
CA THR A 393 13.34 -1.63 -10.89
C THR A 393 11.88 -1.60 -10.45
N VAL A 394 10.99 -0.99 -11.24
CA VAL A 394 9.55 -0.90 -10.88
C VAL A 394 8.77 -2.18 -11.19
N HIS A 395 9.23 -3.02 -12.12
CA HIS A 395 8.63 -4.32 -12.41
C HIS A 395 9.11 -5.42 -11.47
N ARG A 396 10.31 -5.28 -10.89
CA ARG A 396 10.90 -6.26 -9.98
C ARG A 396 11.49 -5.62 -8.70
N PRO A 397 10.71 -4.88 -7.87
CA PRO A 397 11.25 -4.16 -6.71
C PRO A 397 11.94 -5.04 -5.67
N SER A 398 11.54 -6.31 -5.56
CA SER A 398 12.13 -7.29 -4.64
C SER A 398 13.33 -8.06 -5.22
N GLN A 399 13.65 -7.89 -6.51
CA GLN A 399 14.76 -8.58 -7.19
C GLN A 399 15.80 -7.56 -7.68
N SER A 400 16.29 -6.74 -6.74
CA SER A 400 17.25 -5.68 -7.05
C SER A 400 18.54 -6.21 -7.68
N MET A 401 19.00 -7.41 -7.30
CA MET A 401 20.19 -8.03 -7.88
C MET A 401 20.00 -8.49 -9.33
N GLU A 402 18.80 -8.95 -9.71
CA GLU A 402 18.51 -9.29 -11.11
C GLU A 402 18.43 -8.02 -11.97
N THR A 403 17.92 -6.92 -11.40
CA THR A 403 17.96 -5.60 -12.04
C THR A 403 19.40 -5.11 -12.20
N LEU A 404 20.25 -5.28 -11.18
CA LEU A 404 21.68 -4.94 -11.25
C LEU A 404 22.36 -5.75 -12.37
N LYS A 405 22.14 -7.06 -12.42
CA LYS A 405 22.70 -7.94 -13.44
C LYS A 405 22.25 -7.54 -14.85
N LEU A 406 20.97 -7.17 -15.01
CA LEU A 406 20.44 -6.67 -16.27
C LEU A 406 21.11 -5.35 -16.68
N ALA A 407 21.34 -4.45 -15.71
CA ALA A 407 22.04 -3.19 -15.93
C ALA A 407 23.49 -3.44 -16.39
N PHE A 408 24.25 -4.28 -15.70
CA PHE A 408 25.61 -4.64 -16.11
C PHE A 408 25.66 -5.19 -17.53
N LYS A 409 24.74 -6.09 -17.91
CA LYS A 409 24.67 -6.60 -19.29
C LYS A 409 24.48 -5.53 -20.36
N MET A 410 23.91 -4.36 -20.04
CA MET A 410 23.70 -3.27 -21.01
C MET A 410 24.90 -2.31 -21.12
N PHE A 411 25.79 -2.29 -20.13
CA PHE A 411 26.90 -1.34 -20.04
C PHE A 411 28.28 -2.01 -20.06
N GLU A 412 28.37 -3.31 -19.81
CA GLU A 412 29.63 -4.04 -19.84
C GLU A 412 30.28 -3.98 -21.23
N SER A 413 31.58 -3.73 -21.26
CA SER A 413 32.35 -3.84 -22.50
C SER A 413 32.40 -5.30 -22.99
N GLU A 414 32.25 -5.48 -24.31
CA GLU A 414 32.27 -6.80 -24.94
C GLU A 414 33.60 -7.54 -24.78
N GLU A 415 34.70 -6.81 -24.59
CA GLU A 415 36.04 -7.40 -24.55
C GLU A 415 36.39 -7.97 -23.17
N ASN A 416 35.95 -7.31 -22.09
CA ASN A 416 36.47 -7.54 -20.75
C ASN A 416 35.40 -7.57 -19.65
N GLY A 417 34.14 -7.25 -19.95
CA GLY A 417 33.04 -7.27 -18.99
C GLY A 417 33.08 -6.16 -17.93
N TYR A 418 33.96 -5.15 -18.10
CA TYR A 418 34.03 -4.01 -17.18
C TYR A 418 32.95 -2.97 -17.48
N VAL A 419 32.47 -2.34 -16.41
CA VAL A 419 31.60 -1.16 -16.40
C VAL A 419 32.36 -0.01 -15.77
N LEU A 420 32.24 1.20 -16.32
CA LEU A 420 32.88 2.41 -15.79
C LEU A 420 32.21 2.88 -14.48
N GLU A 421 32.95 3.62 -13.66
CA GLU A 421 32.43 4.22 -12.42
C GLU A 421 31.22 5.12 -12.67
N GLU A 422 31.27 5.97 -13.69
CA GLU A 422 30.18 6.89 -14.06
C GLU A 422 28.89 6.13 -14.44
N ASP A 423 29.04 5.05 -15.21
CA ASP A 423 27.92 4.18 -15.60
C ASP A 423 27.34 3.47 -14.38
N LEU A 424 28.20 2.96 -13.48
CA LEU A 424 27.76 2.33 -12.24
C LEU A 424 26.99 3.31 -11.33
N ALA A 425 27.47 4.54 -11.22
CA ALA A 425 26.79 5.59 -10.47
C ALA A 425 25.39 5.83 -11.04
N ALA A 426 25.26 5.98 -12.36
CA ALA A 426 23.98 6.17 -13.03
C ALA A 426 23.02 4.98 -12.82
N MET A 427 23.52 3.74 -12.84
CA MET A 427 22.72 2.55 -12.52
C MET A 427 22.17 2.62 -11.09
N LEU A 428 23.05 2.89 -10.11
CA LEU A 428 22.71 2.91 -8.69
C LEU A 428 21.78 4.08 -8.35
N GLU A 429 21.96 5.25 -8.96
CA GLU A 429 21.05 6.39 -8.82
C GLU A 429 19.61 6.03 -9.20
N ILE A 430 19.43 5.34 -10.33
CA ILE A 430 18.10 4.93 -10.79
C ILE A 430 17.51 3.86 -9.89
N MET A 431 18.30 2.83 -9.56
CA MET A 431 17.84 1.71 -8.74
C MET A 431 17.49 2.12 -7.30
N LEU A 432 18.27 3.02 -6.70
CA LEU A 432 18.04 3.54 -5.36
C LEU A 432 17.05 4.73 -5.34
N GLY A 433 16.80 5.32 -6.51
CA GLY A 433 15.93 6.47 -6.72
C GLY A 433 16.49 7.79 -6.17
N VAL A 434 17.80 7.88 -6.00
CA VAL A 434 18.51 9.02 -5.42
C VAL A 434 19.18 9.88 -6.50
N ARG A 435 19.72 11.03 -6.12
CA ARG A 435 20.50 11.91 -7.00
C ARG A 435 21.96 11.86 -6.55
N GLU A 436 22.88 11.77 -7.51
CA GLU A 436 24.32 11.89 -7.31
C GLU A 436 24.87 10.90 -6.28
N VAL A 437 25.15 9.66 -6.74
CA VAL A 437 25.79 8.64 -5.89
C VAL A 437 27.31 8.76 -5.97
N GLU A 438 27.96 8.95 -4.83
CA GLU A 438 29.42 8.94 -4.74
C GLU A 438 29.94 7.52 -4.47
N LEU A 439 30.88 7.05 -5.32
CA LEU A 439 31.43 5.69 -5.30
C LEU A 439 32.86 5.60 -4.77
N SER A 440 33.45 6.72 -4.36
CA SER A 440 34.82 6.80 -3.84
C SER A 440 35.07 5.82 -2.68
N GLY A 441 34.10 5.68 -1.77
CA GLY A 441 34.13 4.75 -0.64
C GLY A 441 34.12 3.27 -1.07
N LEU A 442 33.37 2.93 -2.12
CA LEU A 442 33.33 1.59 -2.70
C LEU A 442 34.67 1.22 -3.35
N PHE A 443 35.18 2.06 -4.25
CA PHE A 443 36.43 1.78 -4.96
C PHE A 443 37.63 1.75 -4.00
N SER A 444 37.63 2.59 -2.95
CA SER A 444 38.63 2.53 -1.88
C SER A 444 38.60 1.20 -1.13
N ALA A 445 37.40 0.66 -0.85
CA ALA A 445 37.24 -0.61 -0.12
C ALA A 445 37.62 -1.84 -0.96
N LEU A 446 37.49 -1.76 -2.29
CA LEU A 446 37.88 -2.83 -3.21
C LEU A 446 39.40 -2.94 -3.41
N GLY A 447 40.19 -1.98 -2.90
CA GLY A 447 41.64 -2.07 -2.86
C GLY A 447 42.35 -2.04 -4.22
N GLY A 448 41.65 -1.65 -5.28
CA GLY A 448 42.19 -1.55 -6.63
C GLY A 448 42.89 -0.20 -6.89
N PRO A 449 44.06 -0.17 -7.53
CA PRO A 449 44.67 1.09 -7.97
C PRO A 449 43.89 1.65 -9.17
N ASP A 450 43.31 2.85 -9.06
CA ASP A 450 42.88 3.72 -10.18
C ASP A 450 41.99 3.10 -11.29
N THR A 451 41.29 1.99 -11.07
CA THR A 451 40.66 1.31 -12.20
C THR A 451 39.40 1.98 -12.73
N ALA A 452 38.69 2.83 -11.95
CA ALA A 452 37.40 3.46 -12.32
C ALA A 452 36.45 2.50 -13.08
N LYS A 453 36.58 1.19 -12.80
CA LYS A 453 36.05 0.06 -13.57
C LYS A 453 35.80 -1.10 -12.63
N ILE A 454 34.69 -1.79 -12.84
CA ILE A 454 34.28 -2.93 -12.03
C ILE A 454 33.51 -3.94 -12.88
N THR A 455 33.61 -5.23 -12.54
CA THR A 455 32.77 -6.29 -13.12
C THR A 455 31.56 -6.60 -12.23
N TYR A 456 30.52 -7.20 -12.81
CA TYR A 456 29.36 -7.65 -12.04
C TYR A 456 29.76 -8.64 -10.93
N ALA A 457 30.71 -9.55 -11.21
CA ALA A 457 31.13 -10.58 -10.27
C ALA A 457 31.81 -9.96 -9.03
N GLU A 458 32.69 -8.97 -9.23
CA GLU A 458 33.35 -8.24 -8.14
C GLU A 458 32.33 -7.50 -7.26
N LEU A 459 31.43 -6.73 -7.87
CA LEU A 459 30.40 -6.00 -7.13
C LEU A 459 29.43 -6.93 -6.40
N HIS A 460 28.99 -8.00 -7.06
CA HIS A 460 28.10 -8.99 -6.47
C HIS A 460 28.74 -9.63 -5.24
N HIS A 461 29.98 -10.09 -5.36
CA HIS A 461 30.71 -10.69 -4.24
C HIS A 461 30.89 -9.70 -3.08
N PHE A 462 31.19 -8.44 -3.39
CA PHE A 462 31.33 -7.40 -2.39
C PHE A 462 30.01 -7.14 -1.64
N ILE A 463 28.89 -7.07 -2.36
CA ILE A 463 27.55 -6.90 -1.78
C ILE A 463 27.17 -8.10 -0.89
N GLU A 464 27.48 -9.32 -1.30
CA GLU A 464 27.22 -10.53 -0.48
C GLU A 464 27.98 -10.51 0.85
N GLN A 465 29.20 -9.97 0.85
CA GLN A 465 30.01 -9.83 2.07
C GLN A 465 29.57 -8.66 2.96
N HIS A 466 28.85 -7.69 2.41
CA HIS A 466 28.46 -6.46 3.12
C HIS A 466 26.93 -6.25 3.07
N PRO A 467 26.17 -6.83 4.01
CA PRO A 467 24.71 -6.72 4.06
C PRO A 467 24.17 -5.28 4.16
N HIS A 468 25.01 -4.37 4.67
CA HIS A 468 24.73 -2.94 4.81
C HIS A 468 25.42 -2.09 3.73
N PHE A 469 25.70 -2.68 2.56
CA PHE A 469 26.41 -2.07 1.43
C PHE A 469 26.04 -0.59 1.17
N VAL A 470 24.75 -0.32 0.95
CA VAL A 470 24.27 1.05 0.66
C VAL A 470 24.53 2.00 1.81
N GLN A 471 24.42 1.55 3.06
CA GLN A 471 24.67 2.42 4.21
C GLN A 471 26.15 2.67 4.44
N ASP A 472 27.00 1.72 4.08
CA ASP A 472 28.40 1.71 4.50
C ASP A 472 29.36 2.23 3.45
N TYR A 473 29.03 2.07 2.16
CA TYR A 473 29.97 2.32 1.05
C TYR A 473 29.45 3.31 0.00
N LEU A 474 28.21 3.78 0.10
CA LEU A 474 27.65 4.81 -0.79
C LEU A 474 27.38 6.10 0.01
N ASP A 475 27.60 7.27 -0.59
CA ASP A 475 27.06 8.54 -0.09
C ASP A 475 26.21 9.21 -1.18
N PHE A 476 25.14 9.90 -0.75
CA PHE A 476 24.20 10.63 -1.61
C PHE A 476 23.36 11.61 -0.79
N GLU A 477 22.63 12.50 -1.46
CA GLU A 477 21.75 13.48 -0.79
C GLU A 477 20.60 12.76 -0.05
N ASN A 478 20.32 13.15 1.21
CA ASN A 478 19.37 12.46 2.11
C ASN A 478 19.79 11.03 2.53
N HIS A 479 21.09 10.73 2.55
CA HIS A 479 21.62 9.46 3.04
C HIS A 479 21.06 9.07 4.43
N PRO A 480 20.69 7.79 4.69
CA PRO A 480 20.09 7.36 5.96
C PRO A 480 20.90 7.71 7.21
N ARG A 481 22.25 7.74 7.10
CA ARG A 481 23.14 8.20 8.19
C ARG A 481 22.97 9.69 8.52
N LYS A 482 22.66 10.55 7.54
CA LYS A 482 22.44 12.00 7.73
C LYS A 482 21.08 12.29 8.39
N CYS A 483 20.06 11.45 8.18
CA CYS A 483 18.76 11.57 8.85
C CYS A 483 18.72 11.11 10.32
N SER A 484 19.77 10.43 10.81
CA SER A 484 19.82 9.85 12.17
C SER A 484 20.68 10.64 13.15
N GLN A 485 21.28 11.76 12.73
CA GLN A 485 21.86 12.74 13.63
C GLN A 485 20.80 13.78 14.03
N PRO A 486 20.48 13.95 15.33
CA PRO A 486 19.82 15.17 15.76
C PRO A 486 20.74 16.34 15.41
N LYS A 487 20.22 17.37 14.74
CA LYS A 487 20.91 18.65 14.58
C LYS A 487 21.20 19.22 15.97
N SER A 488 22.40 18.96 16.49
CA SER A 488 22.96 19.73 17.59
C SER A 488 23.27 21.12 17.04
N CYS A 489 22.46 22.11 17.41
CA CYS A 489 22.73 23.50 17.12
C CYS A 489 24.02 23.95 17.83
N ASN A 490 24.94 24.48 17.02
CA ASN A 490 26.03 25.41 17.33
C ASN A 490 26.25 25.81 18.81
N GLY A 491 27.40 25.41 19.35
CA GLY A 491 28.10 26.14 20.40
C GLY A 491 29.38 26.73 19.82
N LEU A 492 29.33 28.03 19.51
CA LEU A 492 30.48 28.85 19.13
C LEU A 492 31.58 28.75 20.20
N SER A 493 32.80 28.57 19.73
CA SER A 493 34.03 28.86 20.44
C SER A 493 34.04 30.30 20.95
N HIS A 494 34.21 30.50 22.25
CA HIS A 494 34.91 31.67 22.77
C HIS A 494 36.00 31.22 23.74
N SER A 495 37.15 31.85 23.56
CA SER A 495 38.45 31.58 24.17
C SER A 495 38.51 31.93 25.66
N LYS A 496 39.51 31.32 26.30
CA LYS A 496 40.14 31.73 27.55
C LYS A 496 40.42 33.25 27.60
N ASP A 497 40.15 33.89 28.73
CA ASP A 497 41.14 34.41 29.68
C ASP A 497 40.41 35.12 30.84
N ASP A 498 40.99 34.98 32.04
CA ASP A 498 40.63 35.51 33.38
C ASP A 498 39.44 34.92 34.16
#